data_AF-A0A2C5ZXG6-F1
#
_entry.id   AF-A0A2C5ZXG6-F1
#
_cell.length_a   1.000
_cell.length_b   1.000
_cell.length_c   1.000
_cell.angle_alpha   90.00
_cell.angle_beta   90.00
_cell.angle_gamma   90.00
#
_symmetry.space_group_name_H-M   'P 1'
#
loop_
_entity.id
_entity.type
_entity.pdbx_description
1 polymer ?
#
loop_
_entity_poly.entity_id
_entity_poly.type
_entity_poly.pdbx_seq_one_letter_code
_entity_poly.pdbx_strand_id
1 'polypeptide(L)'
;MASSAPAGAPPLRRWDGAKRTCTNWDRFERDPELWMPDGNCLVYLHAQARPKTSSPAFKIPLEALVAGHCFPLVDRFLATDGYRPRTAEQLARWHRLDPRRTVELFDEDSDDEDGDEGDDEDVEPEERAEKLIKEAEEAQEEPVVQLRDAEVDQLAKKLQQTGI
;
A
#
# COMPACT_ATOMS: atom_id res chain seq x y z
N MET A 1 -12.23 -4.18 -27.83
CA MET A 1 -13.17 -3.44 -26.98
C MET A 1 -12.30 -2.58 -26.08
N ALA A 2 -12.35 -1.26 -26.21
CA ALA A 2 -11.50 -0.38 -25.41
C ALA A 2 -11.99 -0.43 -23.95
N SER A 3 -11.11 -0.81 -23.03
CA SER A 3 -11.41 -0.72 -21.59
C SER A 3 -11.54 0.76 -21.24
N SER A 4 -12.76 1.20 -20.97
CA SER A 4 -13.04 2.56 -20.52
C SER A 4 -12.70 2.66 -19.05
N ALA A 5 -11.84 3.62 -18.68
CA ALA A 5 -11.67 4.00 -17.28
C ALA A 5 -13.04 4.41 -16.68
N PRO A 6 -13.26 4.20 -15.38
CA PRO A 6 -14.48 4.66 -14.71
C PRO A 6 -14.61 6.17 -14.85
N ALA A 7 -15.84 6.65 -15.07
CA ALA A 7 -16.13 8.07 -15.21
C ALA A 7 -15.68 8.82 -13.95
N GLY A 8 -14.71 9.72 -14.08
CA GLY A 8 -14.18 10.54 -12.98
C GLY A 8 -12.71 10.29 -12.62
N ALA A 9 -12.09 9.19 -13.06
CA ALA A 9 -10.67 8.96 -12.81
C ALA A 9 -9.80 9.87 -13.70
N PRO A 10 -8.73 10.49 -13.16
CA PRO A 10 -7.80 11.28 -13.97
C PRO A 10 -7.13 10.39 -15.04
N PRO A 11 -6.84 10.91 -16.24
CA PRO A 11 -6.20 10.13 -17.29
C PRO A 11 -4.83 9.63 -16.80
N LEU A 12 -4.55 8.34 -16.99
CA LEU A 12 -3.24 7.78 -16.65
C LEU A 12 -2.17 8.38 -17.57
N ARG A 13 -1.02 8.71 -16.99
CA ARG A 13 0.10 9.34 -17.69
C ARG A 13 1.36 8.53 -17.49
N ARG A 14 2.11 8.32 -18.57
CA ARG A 14 3.44 7.71 -18.56
C ARG A 14 4.49 8.80 -18.36
N TRP A 15 5.38 8.59 -17.40
CA TRP A 15 6.53 9.47 -17.16
C TRP A 15 7.79 8.92 -17.85
N ASP A 16 8.40 9.73 -18.71
CA ASP A 16 9.73 9.48 -19.27
C ASP A 16 10.75 10.23 -18.40
N GLY A 17 11.50 9.50 -17.58
CA GLY A 17 12.51 10.07 -16.68
C GLY A 17 13.71 10.69 -17.40
N ALA A 18 14.04 10.24 -18.61
CA ALA A 18 15.16 10.77 -19.39
C ALA A 18 14.80 12.13 -20.01
N LYS A 19 13.57 12.26 -20.52
CA LYS A 19 13.08 13.51 -21.13
C LYS A 19 12.39 14.44 -20.16
N ARG A 20 12.07 13.96 -18.95
CA ARG A 20 11.28 14.67 -17.93
C ARG A 20 9.92 15.11 -18.48
N THR A 21 9.28 14.24 -19.26
CA THR A 21 7.99 14.51 -19.90
C THR A 21 6.93 13.49 -19.51
N CYS A 22 5.69 13.93 -19.41
CA CYS A 22 4.54 13.04 -19.21
C CYS A 22 3.71 12.96 -20.50
N THR A 23 3.38 11.75 -20.96
CA THR A 23 2.47 11.52 -22.08
C THR A 23 1.21 10.81 -21.60
N ASN A 24 0.08 11.01 -22.27
CA ASN A 24 -1.10 10.16 -22.02
C ASN A 24 -0.74 8.70 -22.29
N TRP A 25 -1.26 7.81 -21.43
CA TRP A 25 -0.98 6.40 -21.51
C TRP A 25 -2.29 5.62 -21.64
N ASP A 26 -2.61 5.28 -22.89
CA ASP A 26 -3.92 4.78 -23.29
C ASP A 26 -3.92 3.26 -23.56
N ARG A 27 -2.75 2.58 -23.43
CA ARG A 27 -2.57 1.15 -23.72
C ARG A 27 -2.15 0.37 -22.48
N PHE A 28 -3.15 -0.08 -21.72
CA PHE A 28 -2.91 -1.02 -20.62
C PHE A 28 -2.83 -2.47 -21.09
N GLU A 29 -3.55 -2.83 -22.15
CA GLU A 29 -3.54 -4.21 -22.63
C GLU A 29 -2.22 -4.53 -23.34
N ARG A 30 -1.37 -5.29 -22.64
CA ARG A 30 -0.12 -5.87 -23.16
C ARG A 30 0.84 -4.83 -23.73
N ASP A 31 1.06 -3.74 -22.99
CA ASP A 31 2.09 -2.75 -23.34
C ASP A 31 3.45 -3.46 -23.56
N PRO A 32 4.15 -3.28 -24.69
CA PRO A 32 5.44 -3.92 -24.94
C PRO A 32 6.51 -3.64 -23.89
N GLU A 33 6.44 -2.51 -23.17
CA GLU A 33 7.36 -2.16 -22.09
C GLU A 33 7.09 -2.99 -20.82
N LEU A 34 5.87 -3.51 -20.66
CA LEU A 34 5.43 -4.24 -19.46
C LEU A 34 4.99 -5.67 -19.75
N TRP A 35 4.99 -6.07 -21.02
CA TRP A 35 4.55 -7.36 -21.51
C TRP A 35 5.62 -7.99 -22.39
N MET A 36 6.47 -8.78 -21.75
CA MET A 36 7.53 -9.51 -22.43
C MET A 36 6.99 -10.83 -23.00
N PRO A 37 7.13 -11.10 -24.30
CA PRO A 37 6.60 -12.31 -24.93
C PRO A 37 7.11 -13.60 -24.29
N ASP A 38 8.38 -13.60 -23.90
CA ASP A 38 9.14 -14.68 -23.26
C ASP A 38 9.01 -14.71 -21.73
N GLY A 39 8.27 -13.75 -21.15
CA GLY A 39 8.02 -13.74 -19.72
C GLY A 39 7.28 -14.98 -19.23
N ASN A 40 7.54 -15.36 -17.99
CA ASN A 40 6.89 -16.48 -17.29
C ASN A 40 6.38 -16.08 -15.89
N CYS A 41 6.47 -14.81 -15.52
CA CYS A 41 5.88 -14.26 -14.31
C CYS A 41 4.75 -13.30 -14.69
N LEU A 42 3.53 -13.59 -14.24
CA LEU A 42 2.32 -12.79 -14.41
C LEU A 42 2.05 -12.03 -13.13
N VAL A 43 1.89 -10.71 -13.23
CA VAL A 43 1.62 -9.85 -12.08
C VAL A 43 0.21 -9.29 -12.20
N TYR A 44 -0.58 -9.51 -11.17
CA TYR A 44 -1.96 -9.05 -11.05
C TYR A 44 -2.00 -7.97 -9.95
N LEU A 45 -2.36 -6.74 -10.33
CA LEU A 45 -2.50 -5.62 -9.39
C LEU A 45 -3.89 -5.59 -8.75
N HIS A 46 -4.43 -6.77 -8.44
CA HIS A 46 -5.70 -6.94 -7.76
C HIS A 46 -5.68 -8.20 -6.92
N ALA A 47 -6.58 -8.29 -5.95
CA ALA A 47 -6.74 -9.48 -5.13
C ALA A 47 -7.10 -10.72 -5.97
N GLN A 48 -6.61 -11.88 -5.54
CA GLN A 48 -6.83 -13.17 -6.20
C GLN A 48 -8.32 -13.57 -6.30
N ALA A 49 -9.17 -13.06 -5.41
CA ALA A 49 -10.60 -13.36 -5.35
C ALA A 49 -11.45 -12.70 -6.47
N ARG A 50 -10.88 -11.76 -7.24
CA ARG A 50 -11.58 -11.12 -8.37
C ARG A 50 -11.74 -12.08 -9.57
N PRO A 51 -12.77 -11.89 -10.42
CA PRO A 51 -13.08 -12.85 -11.47
C PRO A 51 -11.91 -13.08 -12.43
N LYS A 52 -11.74 -14.34 -12.84
CA LYS A 52 -10.67 -14.87 -13.71
C LYS A 52 -10.61 -14.25 -15.12
N THR A 53 -11.54 -13.35 -15.44
CA THR A 53 -11.55 -12.53 -16.65
C THR A 53 -10.55 -11.36 -16.58
N SER A 54 -10.02 -11.05 -15.39
CA SER A 54 -9.01 -10.02 -15.23
C SER A 54 -7.69 -10.47 -15.86
N SER A 55 -7.19 -9.67 -16.80
CA SER A 55 -5.88 -9.91 -17.42
C SER A 55 -4.78 -9.49 -16.45
N PRO A 56 -3.62 -10.15 -16.45
CA PRO A 56 -2.49 -9.69 -15.66
C PRO A 56 -2.09 -8.28 -16.11
N ALA A 57 -1.70 -7.44 -15.16
CA ALA A 57 -1.22 -6.10 -15.44
C ALA A 57 0.10 -6.17 -16.23
N PHE A 58 1.02 -7.04 -15.79
CA PHE A 58 2.35 -7.18 -16.39
C PHE A 58 2.71 -8.63 -16.64
N LYS A 59 3.57 -8.84 -17.64
CA LYS A 59 4.20 -10.12 -17.94
C LYS A 59 5.70 -9.91 -18.07
N ILE A 60 6.47 -10.49 -17.15
CA ILE A 60 7.93 -10.32 -17.07
C ILE A 60 8.64 -11.67 -16.90
N PRO A 61 9.92 -11.81 -17.27
CA PRO A 61 10.72 -12.98 -16.95
C PRO A 61 10.98 -13.08 -15.45
N LEU A 62 10.74 -14.25 -14.86
CA LEU A 62 11.11 -14.55 -13.48
C LEU A 62 12.61 -14.42 -13.27
N GLU A 63 13.41 -14.68 -14.31
CA GLU A 63 14.85 -14.43 -14.31
C GLU A 63 15.20 -12.98 -13.99
N ALA A 64 14.43 -12.00 -14.48
CA ALA A 64 14.65 -10.58 -14.18
C ALA A 64 14.42 -10.28 -12.69
N LEU A 65 13.42 -10.94 -12.06
CA LEU A 65 13.19 -10.84 -10.63
C LEU A 65 14.32 -11.49 -9.81
N VAL A 66 14.85 -12.62 -10.28
CA VAL A 66 15.99 -13.31 -9.65
C VAL A 66 17.26 -12.46 -9.76
N ALA A 67 17.56 -11.94 -10.94
CA ALA A 67 18.73 -11.10 -11.22
C ALA A 67 18.65 -9.74 -10.51
N GLY A 68 17.44 -9.17 -10.39
CA GLY A 68 17.18 -7.93 -9.67
C GLY A 68 17.14 -8.09 -8.14
N HIS A 69 17.36 -9.29 -7.61
CA HIS A 69 17.25 -9.60 -6.17
C HIS A 69 15.88 -9.25 -5.58
N CYS A 70 14.82 -9.32 -6.39
CA CYS A 70 13.44 -8.98 -6.01
C CYS A 70 12.72 -10.14 -5.30
N PHE A 71 13.46 -10.97 -4.54
CA PHE A 71 12.87 -12.08 -3.79
C PHE A 71 11.73 -11.65 -2.85
N PRO A 72 11.79 -10.50 -2.15
CA PRO A 72 10.69 -10.08 -1.27
C PRO A 72 9.33 -9.96 -1.98
N LEU A 73 9.32 -9.56 -3.25
CA LEU A 73 8.08 -9.49 -4.04
C LEU A 73 7.50 -10.88 -4.28
N VAL A 74 8.36 -11.84 -4.60
CA VAL A 74 7.94 -13.23 -4.84
C VAL A 74 7.57 -13.92 -3.54
N ASP A 75 8.32 -13.70 -2.46
CA ASP A 75 8.00 -14.29 -1.16
C ASP A 75 6.64 -13.83 -0.67
N ARG A 76 6.32 -12.53 -0.77
CA ARG A 76 5.04 -11.98 -0.32
C ARG A 76 3.88 -12.33 -1.25
N PHE A 77 3.98 -12.03 -2.54
CA PHE A 77 2.82 -11.98 -3.43
C PHE A 77 2.58 -13.24 -4.26
N LEU A 78 3.42 -14.27 -4.15
CA LEU A 78 3.26 -15.51 -4.91
C LEU A 78 1.96 -16.23 -4.55
N ALA A 79 1.08 -16.40 -5.52
CA ALA A 79 -0.05 -17.31 -5.41
C ALA A 79 0.49 -18.76 -5.45
N THR A 80 0.41 -19.46 -4.32
CA THR A 80 0.86 -20.85 -4.24
C THR A 80 -0.28 -21.76 -3.81
N ASP A 81 -0.48 -22.83 -4.56
CA ASP A 81 -1.19 -24.05 -4.20
C ASP A 81 -0.21 -25.18 -3.78
N GLY A 82 1.05 -24.84 -3.49
CA GLY A 82 2.12 -25.81 -3.21
C GLY A 82 3.44 -25.21 -2.71
N TYR A 83 4.55 -25.57 -3.36
CA TYR A 83 5.90 -25.19 -2.91
C TYR A 83 6.14 -23.67 -3.04
N ARG A 84 6.34 -23.01 -1.90
CA ARG A 84 6.75 -21.60 -1.79
C ARG A 84 8.25 -21.51 -1.51
N PRO A 85 9.07 -20.94 -2.41
CA PRO A 85 10.49 -20.72 -2.14
C PRO A 85 10.65 -19.76 -0.97
N ARG A 86 11.43 -20.14 0.05
CA ARG A 86 11.68 -19.35 1.26
C ARG A 86 12.93 -18.48 1.18
N THR A 87 13.74 -18.67 0.14
CA THR A 87 14.97 -17.90 -0.08
C THR A 87 15.15 -17.58 -1.57
N ALA A 88 15.93 -16.54 -1.86
CA ALA A 88 16.32 -16.17 -3.21
C ALA A 88 17.03 -17.31 -3.95
N GLU A 89 17.85 -18.11 -3.25
CA GLU A 89 18.53 -19.27 -3.81
C GLU A 89 17.55 -20.39 -4.19
N GLN A 90 16.53 -20.62 -3.36
CA GLN A 90 15.47 -21.60 -3.66
C GLN A 90 14.68 -21.14 -4.88
N LEU A 91 14.34 -19.85 -4.96
CA LEU A 91 13.68 -19.28 -6.14
C LEU A 91 14.54 -19.44 -7.41
N ALA A 92 15.83 -19.12 -7.33
CA ALA A 92 16.75 -19.27 -8.46
C ALA A 92 16.95 -20.74 -8.87
N ARG A 93 16.95 -21.66 -7.91
CA ARG A 93 16.97 -23.11 -8.19
C ARG A 93 15.67 -23.55 -8.84
N TRP A 94 14.54 -23.07 -8.36
CA TRP A 94 13.22 -23.39 -8.88
C TRP A 94 13.06 -22.96 -10.33
N HIS A 95 13.47 -21.73 -10.65
CA HIS A 95 13.54 -21.21 -12.02
C HIS A 95 14.41 -22.08 -12.94
N ARG A 96 15.58 -22.52 -12.46
CA ARG A 96 16.50 -23.38 -13.25
C ARG A 96 15.93 -24.77 -13.54
N LEU A 97 15.13 -25.31 -12.62
CA LEU A 97 14.54 -26.64 -12.77
C LEU A 97 13.34 -26.65 -13.72
N ASP A 98 12.57 -25.55 -13.75
CA ASP A 98 11.42 -25.42 -14.64
C ASP A 98 11.28 -23.98 -15.18
N PRO A 99 12.06 -23.62 -16.22
CA PRO A 99 12.04 -22.27 -16.77
C PRO A 99 10.74 -21.95 -17.53
N ARG A 100 9.93 -22.96 -17.87
CA ARG A 100 8.65 -22.76 -18.57
C ARG A 100 7.48 -22.59 -17.62
N ARG A 101 7.69 -22.82 -16.32
CA ARG A 101 6.64 -22.65 -15.33
C ARG A 101 6.18 -21.20 -15.27
N THR A 102 4.88 -21.01 -15.36
CA THR A 102 4.25 -19.71 -15.09
C THR A 102 4.10 -19.50 -13.59
N VAL A 103 4.48 -18.32 -13.14
CA VAL A 103 4.35 -17.86 -11.75
C VAL A 103 3.38 -16.69 -11.71
N GLU A 104 2.46 -16.68 -10.74
CA GLU A 104 1.45 -15.63 -10.60
C GLU A 104 1.67 -14.86 -9.29
N LEU A 105 1.71 -13.53 -9.36
CA LEU A 105 1.83 -12.64 -8.21
C LEU A 105 0.55 -11.81 -8.08
N PHE A 106 -0.04 -11.74 -6.89
CA PHE A 106 -1.25 -10.95 -6.61
C PHE A 106 -1.00 -9.97 -5.48
N ASP A 107 -1.63 -8.79 -5.56
CA ASP A 107 -1.64 -7.82 -4.47
C ASP A 107 -2.54 -8.34 -3.32
N GLU A 108 -1.95 -8.56 -2.15
CA GLU A 108 -2.63 -8.92 -0.91
C GLU A 108 -2.85 -7.62 -0.12
N ASP A 109 -3.87 -6.82 -0.42
CA ASP A 109 -4.40 -5.72 0.44
C ASP A 109 -5.47 -4.89 -0.33
N SER A 110 -6.54 -5.54 -0.78
CA SER A 110 -7.78 -4.84 -1.14
C SER A 110 -8.94 -5.60 -0.51
N ASP A 111 -8.81 -5.92 0.78
CA ASP A 111 -10.00 -5.89 1.63
C ASP A 111 -10.38 -4.40 1.68
N ASP A 112 -11.26 -4.00 0.76
CA ASP A 112 -12.10 -2.82 0.91
C ASP A 112 -12.96 -3.06 2.17
N GLU A 113 -12.36 -3.02 3.37
CA GLU A 113 -13.11 -2.82 4.61
C GLU A 113 -13.62 -1.38 4.54
N ASP A 114 -14.81 -1.25 3.96
CA ASP A 114 -15.85 -0.30 4.31
C ASP A 114 -15.32 1.01 4.93
N GLY A 115 -14.73 1.84 4.09
CA GLY A 115 -14.86 3.28 4.28
C GLY A 115 -16.32 3.63 3.99
N ASP A 116 -17.20 3.37 4.95
CA ASP A 116 -18.48 4.06 5.10
C ASP A 116 -18.14 5.56 5.08
N GLU A 117 -18.14 6.17 3.88
CA GLU A 117 -18.32 7.60 3.73
C GLU A 117 -19.74 7.86 4.23
N GLY A 118 -19.84 7.93 5.56
CA GLY A 118 -21.03 8.35 6.27
C GLY A 118 -21.47 9.65 5.63
N ASP A 119 -22.70 9.60 5.13
CA ASP A 119 -23.50 10.69 4.62
C ASP A 119 -23.42 11.89 5.58
N ASP A 120 -22.50 12.81 5.31
CA ASP A 120 -22.36 14.12 5.94
C ASP A 120 -23.07 15.20 5.08
N GLU A 121 -23.94 14.81 4.14
CA GLU A 121 -24.88 15.75 3.54
C GLU A 121 -25.99 16.03 4.58
N ASP A 122 -26.03 17.29 5.02
CA ASP A 122 -27.09 17.93 5.84
C ASP A 122 -26.94 17.94 7.37
N VAL A 123 -25.73 18.20 7.90
CA VAL A 123 -25.64 18.87 9.22
C VAL A 123 -25.37 20.36 8.98
N GLU A 124 -26.38 21.20 9.25
CA GLU A 124 -26.26 22.65 9.14
C GLU A 124 -25.05 23.13 9.98
N PRO A 125 -24.28 24.15 9.51
CA PRO A 125 -23.04 24.59 10.16
C PRO A 125 -23.18 24.92 11.65
N GLU A 126 -24.39 25.29 12.06
CA GLU A 126 -24.77 25.65 13.41
C GLU A 126 -24.72 24.45 14.38
N GLU A 127 -25.20 23.28 13.97
CA GLU A 127 -25.18 22.07 14.82
C GLU A 127 -23.75 21.53 15.03
N ARG A 128 -22.89 21.65 14.00
CA ARG A 128 -21.45 21.33 14.13
C ARG A 128 -20.76 22.27 15.11
N ALA A 129 -21.12 23.56 15.12
CA ALA A 129 -20.56 24.53 16.05
C ALA A 129 -21.00 24.24 17.50
N GLU A 130 -22.26 23.89 17.72
CA GLU A 130 -22.77 23.54 19.05
C GLU A 130 -22.10 22.29 19.64
N LYS A 131 -21.87 21.27 18.79
CA LYS A 131 -21.16 20.06 19.22
C LYS A 131 -19.72 20.36 19.68
N LEU A 132 -19.00 21.20 18.92
CA LEU A 132 -17.63 21.59 19.25
C LEU A 132 -17.55 22.43 20.53
N ILE A 133 -18.53 23.30 20.78
CA ILE A 133 -18.58 24.11 22.01
C ILE A 133 -18.83 23.21 23.23
N LYS A 134 -19.76 22.26 23.11
CA LYS A 134 -20.07 21.31 24.20
C LYS A 134 -18.87 20.41 24.55
N GLU A 135 -18.17 19.92 23.54
CA GLU A 135 -16.98 19.07 23.74
C GLU A 135 -15.83 19.85 24.39
N ALA A 136 -15.67 21.14 24.04
CA ALA A 136 -14.69 22.02 24.64
C ALA A 136 -15.02 22.43 26.10
N GLU A 137 -16.31 22.48 26.47
CA GLU A 137 -16.77 22.72 27.84
C GLU A 137 -16.53 21.49 28.73
N GLU A 138 -16.86 20.30 28.24
CA GLU A 138 -16.64 19.02 28.95
C GLU A 138 -15.15 18.79 29.25
N ALA A 139 -14.26 19.12 28.30
CA ALA A 139 -12.81 19.04 28.48
C ALA A 139 -12.24 20.02 29.54
N GLN A 140 -13.00 21.05 29.94
CA GLN A 140 -12.61 22.00 30.98
C GLN A 140 -13.21 21.68 32.36
N GLU A 141 -14.24 20.84 32.43
CA GLU A 141 -14.85 20.42 33.70
C GLU A 141 -14.11 19.26 34.38
N GLU A 142 -13.25 18.54 33.66
CA GLU A 142 -12.31 17.63 34.31
C GLU A 142 -11.34 18.44 35.18
N PRO A 143 -11.28 18.20 36.50
CA PRO A 143 -10.32 18.89 37.33
C PRO A 143 -8.93 18.51 36.81
N VAL A 144 -8.18 19.49 36.30
CA VAL A 144 -6.75 19.36 36.03
C VAL A 144 -6.09 19.14 37.38
N VAL A 145 -6.05 17.88 37.82
CA VAL A 145 -5.30 17.46 39.00
C VAL A 145 -3.84 17.63 38.61
N GLN A 146 -3.27 18.77 38.98
CA GLN A 146 -1.83 18.96 38.99
C GLN A 146 -1.27 17.95 40.00
N LEU A 147 -0.92 16.75 39.52
CA LEU A 147 -0.16 15.78 40.31
C LEU A 147 1.18 16.44 40.63
N ARG A 148 1.28 17.04 41.82
CA ARG A 148 2.56 17.42 42.40
C ARG A 148 3.26 16.14 42.77
N ASP A 149 4.01 15.60 41.82
CA ASP A 149 4.85 14.43 42.05
C ASP A 149 5.92 14.80 43.08
N ALA A 150 5.84 14.19 44.26
CA ALA A 150 6.79 14.42 45.35
C ALA A 150 8.25 14.14 44.95
N GLU A 151 8.46 13.36 43.88
CA GLU A 151 9.76 13.10 43.28
C GLU A 151 10.34 14.34 42.58
N VAL A 152 9.51 15.16 41.93
CA VAL A 152 9.94 16.41 41.28
C VAL A 152 10.41 17.43 42.33
N ASP A 153 9.68 17.54 43.44
CA ASP A 153 10.05 18.41 44.56
C ASP A 153 11.35 17.94 45.24
N GLN A 154 11.55 16.63 45.38
CA GLN A 154 12.81 16.07 45.89
C GLN A 154 13.98 16.33 44.96
N LEU A 155 13.77 16.21 43.64
CA LEU A 155 14.79 16.48 42.64
C LEU A 155 15.20 17.96 42.63
N ALA A 156 14.24 18.89 42.74
CA ALA A 156 14.49 20.32 42.84
C ALA A 156 15.31 20.67 44.09
N LYS A 157 14.98 20.07 45.23
CA LYS A 157 15.71 20.27 46.49
C LYS A 157 17.15 19.75 46.41
N LYS A 158 17.34 18.60 45.75
CA LYS A 158 18.65 18.00 45.52
C LYS A 158 19.51 18.87 44.59
N LEU A 159 18.91 19.43 43.53
CA LEU A 159 19.58 20.34 42.60
C LEU A 159 20.03 21.65 43.27
N GLN A 160 19.22 22.24 44.16
CA GLN A 160 19.61 23.41 44.93
C GLN A 160 20.78 23.13 45.89
N GLN A 161 20.85 21.92 46.44
CA GLN A 161 21.90 21.53 47.37
C GLN A 161 23.24 21.21 46.66
N THR A 162 23.20 20.94 45.36
CA THR A 162 24.39 20.68 44.52
C THR A 162 24.83 21.90 43.71
N GLY A 163 24.30 23.09 43.99
CA GLY A 163 24.80 24.35 43.46
C GLY A 163 26.19 24.68 44.02
N ILE A 164 27.13 24.93 43.10
CA ILE A 164 28.54 25.32 43.31
C ILE A 164 28.65 26.63 44.10
#